data_AF-A0AAN7QQC9-F1
#
_entry.id   AF-A0AAN7QQC9-F1
#
_cell.length_a   1.000
_cell.length_b   1.000
_cell.length_c   1.000
_cell.angle_alpha   90.00
_cell.angle_beta   90.00
_cell.angle_gamma   90.00
#
_symmetry.space_group_name_H-M   'P 1'
#
loop_
_entity.id
_entity.type
_entity.pdbx_description
1 polymer ?
#
loop_
_entity_poly.entity_id
_entity_poly.type
_entity_poly.pdbx_seq_one_letter_code
_entity_poly.pdbx_strand_id
1 'polypeptide(L)'
;MDILFHQIQADLRSNDTLRQSGALLQALQQSEAGRDISVIAKSAVEESVASPASVCKKLSFDLIRSTRLADLWKIVCTGIRTDLDFPDPDATALAISILVAILSHHLSRLITSYHQKINNCLDSHSDNLRFSITEIIGCILARDDLFTLCDNNV
;
A
#
# COMPACT_ATOMS: atom_id res chain seq x y z
N MET A 1 10.56 -7.35 24.52
CA MET A 1 10.38 -6.96 23.11
C MET A 1 8.97 -7.28 22.66
N ASP A 2 8.49 -8.49 22.94
CA ASP A 2 7.11 -8.91 22.66
C ASP A 2 6.03 -8.02 23.27
N ILE A 3 6.26 -7.45 24.46
CA ILE A 3 5.30 -6.54 25.11
C ILE A 3 5.02 -5.30 24.25
N LEU A 4 6.06 -4.70 23.64
CA LEU A 4 5.90 -3.53 22.79
C LEU A 4 5.12 -3.88 21.52
N PHE A 5 5.44 -5.00 20.88
CA PHE A 5 4.74 -5.43 19.67
C PHE A 5 3.30 -5.80 19.95
N HIS A 6 3.03 -6.46 21.07
CA HIS A 6 1.67 -6.72 21.53
C HIS A 6 0.88 -5.42 21.78
N GLN A 7 1.51 -4.41 22.39
CA GLN A 7 0.88 -3.12 22.61
C GLN A 7 0.56 -2.42 21.28
N ILE A 8 1.52 -2.37 20.35
CA ILE A 8 1.32 -1.81 19.01
C ILE A 8 0.16 -2.52 18.29
N GLN A 9 0.12 -3.85 18.33
CA GLN A 9 -0.99 -4.61 17.72
C GLN A 9 -2.34 -4.36 18.40
N ALA A 10 -2.37 -4.20 19.71
CA ALA A 10 -3.60 -3.85 20.44
C ALA A 10 -4.10 -2.45 20.04
N ASP A 11 -3.18 -1.50 19.89
CA ASP A 11 -3.50 -0.13 19.45
C ASP A 11 -3.94 -0.09 17.98
N LEU A 12 -3.37 -0.91 17.10
CA LEU A 12 -3.84 -1.04 15.71
C LEU A 12 -5.26 -1.57 15.59
N ARG A 13 -5.64 -2.50 16.48
CA ARG A 13 -7.01 -3.05 16.57
C ARG A 13 -7.98 -2.12 17.29
N SER A 14 -7.50 -1.01 17.83
CA SER A 14 -8.38 -0.01 18.41
C SER A 14 -9.12 0.70 17.28
N ASN A 15 -10.43 0.93 17.42
CA ASN A 15 -11.20 1.77 16.49
C ASN A 15 -10.94 3.28 16.70
N ASP A 16 -9.74 3.63 17.18
CA ASP A 16 -9.32 4.98 17.49
C ASP A 16 -8.18 5.37 16.54
N THR A 17 -8.47 6.30 15.62
CA THR A 17 -7.53 6.74 14.59
C THR A 17 -6.24 7.33 15.16
N LEU A 18 -6.29 8.00 16.32
CA LEU A 18 -5.11 8.58 16.94
C LEU A 18 -4.21 7.49 17.53
N ARG A 19 -4.81 6.47 18.15
CA ARG A 19 -4.06 5.30 18.64
C ARG A 19 -3.50 4.47 17.49
N GLN A 20 -4.28 4.24 16.43
CA GLN A 20 -3.82 3.51 15.25
C GLN A 20 -2.66 4.22 14.54
N SER A 21 -2.76 5.53 14.31
CA SER A 21 -1.67 6.31 13.70
C SER A 21 -0.42 6.34 14.58
N GLY A 22 -0.57 6.51 15.90
CA GLY A 22 0.54 6.41 16.85
C GLY A 22 1.22 5.04 16.82
N ALA A 23 0.44 3.96 16.74
CA ALA A 23 0.96 2.60 16.64
C ALA A 23 1.73 2.35 15.33
N LEU A 24 1.22 2.85 14.20
CA LEU A 24 1.91 2.75 12.90
C LEU A 24 3.23 3.53 12.89
N LEU A 25 3.25 4.73 13.47
CA LEU A 25 4.49 5.52 13.60
C LEU A 25 5.53 4.80 14.47
N GLN A 26 5.12 4.21 15.60
CA GLN A 26 6.02 3.40 16.41
C GLN A 26 6.54 2.17 15.65
N ALA A 27 5.69 1.53 14.84
CA ALA A 27 6.09 0.39 14.02
C ALA A 27 7.15 0.78 12.97
N LEU A 28 6.97 1.92 12.30
CA LEU A 28 7.96 2.48 11.36
C LEU A 28 9.30 2.75 12.05
N GLN A 29 9.28 3.33 13.26
CA GLN A 29 10.51 3.54 14.04
C GLN A 29 11.21 2.22 14.39
N GLN A 30 10.48 1.14 14.68
CA GLN A 30 11.09 -0.17 14.89
C GLN A 30 11.69 -0.73 13.59
N SER A 31 11.06 -0.48 12.44
CA SER A 31 11.60 -0.84 11.12
C SER A 31 12.91 -0.12 10.84
N GLU A 32 12.98 1.19 11.10
CA GLU A 32 14.20 2.00 10.94
C GLU A 32 15.32 1.55 11.86
N ALA A 33 14.98 1.08 13.07
CA ALA A 33 15.92 0.46 14.00
C ALA A 33 16.38 -0.95 13.55
N GLY A 34 16.00 -1.40 12.36
CA GLY A 34 16.38 -2.70 11.79
C GLY A 34 15.68 -3.89 12.43
N ARG A 35 14.57 -3.68 13.16
CA ARG A 35 13.81 -4.79 13.74
C ARG A 35 12.86 -5.40 12.71
N ASP A 36 12.65 -6.70 12.82
CA ASP A 36 11.62 -7.39 12.04
C ASP A 36 10.22 -6.98 12.54
N ILE A 37 9.49 -6.26 11.69
CA ILE A 37 8.15 -5.77 11.96
C ILE A 37 7.05 -6.56 11.23
N SER A 38 7.38 -7.72 10.64
CA SER A 38 6.47 -8.52 9.81
C SER A 38 5.14 -8.83 10.51
N VAL A 39 5.19 -9.11 11.82
CA VAL A 39 4.00 -9.39 12.64
C VAL A 39 3.09 -8.16 12.78
N ILE A 40 3.67 -6.96 12.87
CA ILE A 40 2.92 -5.70 12.96
C ILE A 40 2.38 -5.30 11.59
N ALA A 41 3.19 -5.44 10.54
CA ALA A 41 2.78 -5.17 9.15
C ALA A 41 1.57 -6.04 8.77
N LYS A 42 1.53 -7.30 9.23
CA LYS A 42 0.34 -8.15 9.08
C LYS A 42 -0.92 -7.53 9.69
N SER A 43 -0.83 -7.09 10.95
CA SER A 43 -1.97 -6.43 11.61
C SER A 43 -2.37 -5.13 10.91
N ALA A 44 -1.41 -4.33 10.42
CA ALA A 44 -1.72 -3.12 9.68
C ALA A 44 -2.48 -3.41 8.36
N VAL A 45 -2.13 -4.48 7.64
CA VAL A 45 -2.85 -4.90 6.43
C VAL A 45 -4.29 -5.31 6.76
N GLU A 46 -4.46 -6.14 7.79
CA GLU A 46 -5.76 -6.68 8.19
C GLU A 46 -6.71 -5.58 8.71
N GLU A 47 -6.21 -4.64 9.51
CA GLU A 47 -7.04 -3.62 10.17
C GLU A 47 -7.23 -2.34 9.34
N SER A 48 -6.19 -1.87 8.63
CA SER A 48 -6.22 -0.57 7.94
C SER A 48 -6.39 -0.70 6.42
N VAL A 49 -5.68 -1.61 5.76
CA VAL A 49 -5.74 -1.73 4.29
C VAL A 49 -7.05 -2.38 3.83
N ALA A 50 -7.56 -3.35 4.59
CA ALA A 50 -8.85 -3.97 4.30
C ALA A 50 -10.05 -3.04 4.56
N SER A 51 -9.88 -2.01 5.39
CA SER A 51 -10.94 -1.05 5.72
C SER A 51 -11.07 0.02 4.63
N PRO A 52 -12.26 0.26 4.05
CA PRO A 52 -12.45 1.35 3.09
C PRO A 52 -12.23 2.72 3.77
N ALA A 53 -11.56 3.65 3.08
CA ALA A 53 -11.36 5.04 3.53
C ALA A 53 -10.66 5.23 4.90
N SER A 54 -9.82 4.30 5.35
CA SER A 54 -9.01 4.51 6.56
C SER A 54 -7.98 5.62 6.37
N VAL A 55 -8.01 6.62 7.27
CA VAL A 55 -7.04 7.73 7.33
C VAL A 55 -5.61 7.23 7.56
N CYS A 56 -5.46 6.05 8.16
CA CYS A 56 -4.17 5.45 8.46
C CYS A 56 -3.52 4.73 7.25
N LYS A 57 -4.21 4.60 6.11
CA LYS A 57 -3.72 3.83 4.96
C LYS A 57 -2.35 4.27 4.46
N LYS A 58 -2.07 5.57 4.45
CA LYS A 58 -0.76 6.07 4.03
C LYS A 58 0.37 5.51 4.90
N LEU A 59 0.22 5.59 6.22
CA LEU A 59 1.20 5.03 7.17
C LEU A 59 1.28 3.50 7.08
N SER A 60 0.16 2.81 6.86
CA SER A 60 0.16 1.37 6.63
C SER A 60 0.91 1.00 5.35
N PHE A 61 0.72 1.77 4.27
CA PHE A 61 1.43 1.60 3.01
C PHE A 61 2.93 1.83 3.15
N ASP A 62 3.35 2.83 3.93
CA ASP A 62 4.76 3.06 4.23
C ASP A 62 5.38 1.89 5.02
N LEU A 63 4.64 1.34 5.98
CA LEU A 63 5.06 0.16 6.76
C LEU A 63 5.15 -1.10 5.87
N ILE A 64 4.23 -1.25 4.93
CA ILE A 64 4.20 -2.35 3.96
C ILE A 64 5.42 -2.26 3.03
N ARG A 65 5.77 -1.05 2.56
CA ARG A 65 6.97 -0.81 1.74
C ARG A 65 8.26 -1.17 2.46
N SER A 66 8.32 -1.01 3.78
CA SER A 66 9.51 -1.34 4.57
C SER A 66 9.61 -2.82 4.97
N THR A 67 8.66 -3.67 4.57
CA THR A 67 8.54 -5.06 5.04
C THR A 67 8.42 -6.07 3.89
N ARG A 68 9.01 -7.26 4.05
CA ARG A 68 8.78 -8.39 3.12
C ARG A 68 7.45 -9.08 3.45
N LEU A 69 6.39 -8.72 2.75
CA LEU A 69 5.08 -9.36 2.89
C LEU A 69 4.99 -10.55 1.94
N ALA A 70 5.17 -11.79 2.38
CA ALA A 70 5.03 -12.94 1.48
C ALA A 70 3.54 -13.22 1.15
N ASP A 71 2.70 -13.35 2.18
CA ASP A 71 1.37 -13.96 2.01
C ASP A 71 0.20 -12.94 1.95
N LEU A 72 0.49 -11.66 2.13
CA LEU A 72 -0.55 -10.64 2.35
C LEU A 72 -0.86 -9.79 1.12
N TRP A 73 -0.11 -9.96 0.02
CA TRP A 73 -0.34 -9.22 -1.22
C TRP A 73 -1.74 -9.40 -1.80
N LYS A 74 -2.38 -10.56 -1.55
CA LYS A 74 -3.77 -10.78 -1.97
C LYS A 74 -4.73 -9.82 -1.28
N ILE A 75 -4.56 -9.60 0.03
CA ILE A 75 -5.38 -8.66 0.81
C ILE A 75 -5.09 -7.24 0.39
N VAL A 76 -3.80 -6.89 0.24
CA VAL A 76 -3.38 -5.56 -0.25
C VAL A 76 -3.97 -5.27 -1.62
N CYS A 77 -3.89 -6.21 -2.58
CA CYS A 77 -4.49 -6.05 -3.90
C CYS A 77 -6.01 -5.87 -3.83
N THR A 78 -6.70 -6.59 -2.93
CA THR A 78 -8.15 -6.39 -2.73
C THR A 78 -8.44 -5.00 -2.17
N GLY A 79 -7.69 -4.53 -1.17
CA GLY A 79 -7.85 -3.18 -0.61
C GLY A 79 -7.63 -2.09 -1.66
N ILE A 80 -6.59 -2.23 -2.49
CA ILE A 80 -6.32 -1.30 -3.61
C ILE A 80 -7.50 -1.25 -4.58
N ARG A 81 -8.06 -2.41 -4.94
CA ARG A 81 -9.22 -2.47 -5.83
C ARG A 81 -10.42 -1.75 -5.23
N THR A 82 -10.70 -2.00 -3.96
CA THR A 82 -11.77 -1.31 -3.23
C THR A 82 -11.57 0.21 -3.24
N ASP A 83 -10.35 0.69 -3.04
CA ASP A 83 -10.06 2.12 -3.07
C ASP A 83 -10.16 2.72 -4.49
N LEU A 84 -9.78 1.98 -5.54
CA LEU A 84 -10.01 2.37 -6.94
C LEU A 84 -11.50 2.34 -7.34
N ASP A 85 -12.33 1.61 -6.60
CA ASP A 85 -13.80 1.60 -6.73
C ASP A 85 -14.47 2.71 -5.92
N PHE A 86 -13.73 3.38 -5.03
CA PHE A 86 -14.28 4.37 -4.13
C PHE A 86 -14.37 5.76 -4.78
N PRO A 87 -15.50 6.48 -4.66
CA PRO A 87 -15.74 7.75 -5.36
C PRO A 87 -15.04 8.95 -4.68
N ASP A 88 -13.83 8.75 -4.17
CA ASP A 88 -12.99 9.80 -3.59
C ASP A 88 -11.62 9.81 -4.29
N PRO A 89 -11.22 10.92 -4.93
CA PRO A 89 -9.94 11.01 -5.61
C PRO A 89 -8.75 10.84 -4.66
N ASP A 90 -8.87 11.20 -3.38
CA ASP A 90 -7.76 11.06 -2.43
C ASP A 90 -7.55 9.60 -1.99
N ALA A 91 -8.63 8.86 -1.75
CA ALA A 91 -8.57 7.40 -1.57
C ALA A 91 -7.96 6.70 -2.80
N THR A 92 -8.36 7.13 -4.00
CA THR A 92 -7.80 6.61 -5.27
C THR A 92 -6.31 6.93 -5.37
N ALA A 93 -5.89 8.15 -5.04
CA ALA A 93 -4.49 8.57 -5.10
C ALA A 93 -3.60 7.74 -4.14
N LEU A 94 -4.10 7.45 -2.93
CA LEU A 94 -3.42 6.55 -2.00
C LEU A 94 -3.27 5.14 -2.57
N ALA A 95 -4.32 4.59 -3.19
CA ALA A 95 -4.28 3.28 -3.83
C ALA A 95 -3.29 3.21 -5.00
N ILE A 96 -3.21 4.28 -5.79
CA ILE A 96 -2.22 4.42 -6.84
C ILE A 96 -0.80 4.47 -6.25
N SER A 97 -0.59 5.22 -5.17
CA SER A 97 0.75 5.37 -4.56
C SER A 97 1.44 4.04 -4.22
N ILE A 98 0.69 3.02 -3.81
CA ILE A 98 1.24 1.74 -3.36
C ILE A 98 1.55 0.78 -4.51
N LEU A 99 1.10 1.06 -5.74
CA LEU A 99 1.35 0.19 -6.90
C LEU A 99 2.85 -0.05 -7.16
N VAL A 100 3.69 0.97 -6.91
CA VAL A 100 5.15 0.86 -7.07
C VAL A 100 5.77 -0.21 -6.18
N ALA A 101 5.14 -0.54 -5.05
CA ALA A 101 5.65 -1.52 -4.09
C ALA A 101 5.20 -2.96 -4.39
N ILE A 102 4.24 -3.15 -5.30
CA ILE A 102 3.66 -4.46 -5.59
C ILE A 102 4.67 -5.33 -6.37
N LEU A 103 4.75 -6.61 -6.02
CA LEU A 103 5.55 -7.59 -6.77
C LEU A 103 5.09 -7.67 -8.23
N SER A 104 6.01 -7.72 -9.18
CA SER A 104 5.69 -7.54 -10.60
C SER A 104 4.65 -8.52 -11.17
N HIS A 105 4.64 -9.77 -10.71
CA HIS A 105 3.61 -10.75 -11.12
C HIS A 105 2.20 -10.40 -10.62
N HIS A 106 2.08 -9.73 -9.46
CA HIS A 106 0.81 -9.20 -8.97
C HIS A 106 0.43 -7.88 -9.67
N LEU A 107 1.43 -7.03 -9.93
CA LEU A 107 1.25 -5.74 -10.59
C LEU A 107 0.68 -5.92 -12.00
N SER A 108 1.26 -6.81 -12.81
CA SER A 108 0.77 -7.10 -14.17
C SER A 108 -0.72 -7.48 -14.16
N ARG A 109 -1.12 -8.38 -13.27
CA ARG A 109 -2.53 -8.79 -13.14
C ARG A 109 -3.43 -7.63 -12.70
N LEU A 110 -2.96 -6.78 -11.79
CA LEU A 110 -3.74 -5.63 -11.31
C LEU A 110 -3.92 -4.59 -12.42
N ILE A 111 -2.85 -4.22 -13.12
CA ILE A 111 -2.90 -3.28 -14.25
C ILE A 111 -3.86 -3.81 -15.32
N THR A 112 -3.71 -5.06 -15.76
CA THR A 112 -4.59 -5.63 -16.79
C THR A 112 -6.06 -5.58 -16.40
N SER A 113 -6.40 -5.91 -15.15
CA SER A 113 -7.79 -5.91 -14.68
C SER A 113 -8.36 -4.50 -14.42
N TYR A 114 -7.54 -3.51 -14.08
CA TYR A 114 -7.99 -2.17 -13.65
C TYR A 114 -7.48 -1.02 -14.55
N HIS A 115 -6.93 -1.32 -15.72
CA HIS A 115 -6.31 -0.34 -16.63
C HIS A 115 -7.23 0.84 -16.97
N GLN A 116 -8.53 0.63 -17.19
CA GLN A 116 -9.46 1.72 -17.49
C GLN A 116 -9.52 2.74 -16.35
N LYS A 117 -9.57 2.27 -15.10
CA LYS A 117 -9.61 3.15 -13.93
C LYS A 117 -8.30 3.88 -13.70
N ILE A 118 -7.19 3.16 -13.88
CA ILE A 118 -5.85 3.74 -13.79
C ILE A 118 -5.70 4.85 -14.84
N ASN A 119 -6.15 4.61 -16.08
CA ASN A 119 -6.14 5.62 -17.13
C ASN A 119 -7.05 6.82 -16.79
N ASN A 120 -8.25 6.59 -16.27
CA ASN A 120 -9.15 7.67 -15.86
C ASN A 120 -8.55 8.56 -14.75
N CYS A 121 -7.55 8.09 -14.00
CA CYS A 121 -6.85 8.92 -13.02
C CYS A 121 -6.04 10.04 -13.70
N LEU A 122 -5.54 9.82 -14.92
CA LEU A 122 -4.80 10.83 -15.69
C LEU A 122 -5.70 11.97 -16.14
N ASP A 123 -6.96 11.68 -16.42
CA ASP A 123 -7.98 12.66 -16.84
C ASP A 123 -8.82 13.19 -15.66
N SER A 124 -8.44 12.87 -14.42
CA SER A 124 -9.19 13.28 -13.23
C SER A 124 -9.21 14.80 -13.05
N HIS A 125 -10.30 15.33 -12.51
CA HIS A 125 -10.41 16.74 -12.14
C HIS A 125 -9.53 17.09 -10.92
N SER A 126 -9.07 16.09 -10.16
CA SER A 126 -8.18 16.29 -9.01
C SER A 126 -6.72 16.35 -9.44
N ASP A 127 -6.08 17.50 -9.21
CA ASP A 127 -4.66 17.72 -9.48
C ASP A 127 -3.78 16.74 -8.71
N ASN A 128 -4.14 16.45 -7.46
CA ASN A 128 -3.43 15.49 -6.60
C ASN A 128 -3.44 14.08 -7.20
N LEU A 129 -4.60 13.64 -7.70
CA LEU A 129 -4.72 12.33 -8.32
C LEU A 129 -3.92 12.27 -9.63
N ARG A 130 -4.03 13.29 -10.49
CA ARG A 130 -3.26 13.38 -11.75
C ARG A 130 -1.75 13.38 -11.52
N PHE A 131 -1.27 14.12 -10.51
CA PHE A 131 0.13 14.13 -10.11
C PHE A 131 0.57 12.75 -9.62
N SER A 132 -0.18 12.17 -8.68
CA SER A 132 0.14 10.86 -8.10
C SER A 132 0.22 9.76 -9.15
N ILE A 133 -0.73 9.70 -10.10
CA ILE A 133 -0.68 8.67 -11.15
C ILE A 133 0.50 8.86 -12.10
N THR A 134 0.82 10.10 -12.45
CA THR A 134 1.93 10.40 -13.37
C THR A 134 3.26 10.02 -12.74
N GLU A 135 3.48 10.40 -11.47
CA GLU A 135 4.66 10.03 -10.70
C GLU A 135 4.80 8.50 -10.61
N ILE A 136 3.73 7.80 -10.21
CA ILE A 136 3.77 6.36 -9.98
C ILE A 136 3.97 5.57 -11.28
N ILE A 137 3.36 5.98 -12.39
CA ILE A 137 3.64 5.35 -13.69
C ILE A 137 5.12 5.50 -14.03
N GLY A 138 5.70 6.69 -13.83
CA GLY A 138 7.13 6.93 -14.01
C GLY A 138 7.98 6.00 -13.16
N CYS A 139 7.65 5.87 -11.87
CA CYS A 139 8.37 4.95 -10.96
C CYS A 139 8.23 3.48 -11.38
N ILE A 140 7.04 3.05 -11.80
CA ILE A 140 6.80 1.68 -12.25
C ILE A 140 7.65 1.38 -13.49
N LEU A 141 7.64 2.27 -14.49
CA LEU A 141 8.41 2.09 -15.72
C LEU A 141 9.94 2.08 -15.49
N ALA A 142 10.41 2.74 -14.42
CA ALA A 142 11.81 2.76 -14.04
C ALA A 142 12.28 1.52 -13.26
N ARG A 143 11.40 0.55 -12.99
CA ARG A 143 11.76 -0.64 -12.19
C ARG A 143 12.58 -1.67 -12.97
N ASP A 144 13.76 -2.00 -12.46
CA ASP A 144 14.65 -3.01 -13.03
C ASP A 144 14.02 -4.42 -13.10
N ASP A 145 13.12 -4.75 -12.18
CA ASP A 145 12.46 -6.06 -12.16
C ASP A 145 11.43 -6.22 -13.29
N LEU A 146 10.91 -5.13 -13.86
CA LEU A 146 10.10 -5.19 -15.07
C LEU A 146 10.96 -5.41 -16.32
N PHE A 147 12.13 -4.77 -16.39
CA PHE A 147 13.09 -4.99 -17.49
C PHE A 147 13.49 -6.46 -17.58
N THR A 148 13.85 -7.07 -16.45
CA THR A 148 14.20 -8.49 -16.38
C THR A 148 13.03 -9.43 -16.68
N LEU A 149 11.78 -9.03 -16.42
CA LEU A 149 10.60 -9.80 -16.86
C LEU A 149 10.38 -9.78 -18.37
N CYS A 150 10.76 -8.69 -19.04
CA CYS A 150 10.74 -8.63 -20.50
C CYS A 150 11.85 -9.49 -21.11
N ASP A 151 13.03 -9.53 -20.49
CA ASP A 151 14.19 -10.30 -20.96
C ASP A 151 13.97 -11.82 -20.87
N ASN A 152 13.30 -12.29 -19.82
CA ASN A 152 13.02 -13.72 -19.60
C ASN A 152 11.80 -14.27 -20.39
N ASN A 153 11.12 -13.44 -21.18
CA ASN A 153 9.98 -13.83 -22.04
C ASN A 153 10.36 -13.99 -23.52
N VAL A 154 11.66 -14.01 -23.84
CA VAL A 154 12.23 -14.31 -25.17
C VAL A 154 12.78 -15.74 -25.21
#